data_AF-A0A0B7NRC4-F1
#
_entry.id   AF-A0A0B7NRC4-F1
#
_cell.length_a   1.000
_cell.length_b   1.000
_cell.length_c   1.000
_cell.angle_alpha   90.00
_cell.angle_beta   90.00
_cell.angle_gamma   90.00
#
_symmetry.space_group_name_H-M   'P 1'
#
loop_
_entity.id
_entity.type
_entity.pdbx_description
1 polymer ?
#
loop_
_entity_poly.entity_id
_entity_poly.type
_entity_poly.pdbx_seq_one_letter_code
_entity_poly.pdbx_strand_id
1 'polypeptide(L)'
;MVSPVLALLCIWHDSGDLHGPLNTQGTAGHKRPKGKRIARWILDIWTYEFTLLHRKGKNNLDADALGRMEIQNNITHIASQTALTVEELIKAQRNDPELQQIINTGIIEYPYILMEGVLCVVIYLIIPTVWRQAFLKRIHEYSTSGHLGRDKTLARAKDNGFWVVMNADVKNYVSKCVECQKLNCKAQKYKNLQSIQVGAPRDRWAADIAYLPTTKGGRRYLLVMMEYLTKWVITVPLVSAAAYAIENALTFEIILEFGNPKELLTDNDTNFISETVNIT
;
A
#
# COMPACT_ATOMS: atom_id res chain seq x y z
N MET A 1 41.41 11.08 12.18
CA MET A 1 39.99 10.79 11.91
C MET A 1 39.31 12.12 11.61
N VAL A 2 39.08 12.43 10.34
CA VAL A 2 38.35 13.65 9.94
C VAL A 2 36.86 13.28 9.90
N SER A 3 36.04 14.04 10.62
CA SER A 3 34.59 13.87 10.71
C SER A 3 33.95 13.93 9.31
N PRO A 4 32.91 13.12 8.99
CA PRO A 4 32.25 13.09 7.68
C PRO A 4 31.57 14.41 7.26
N VAL A 5 31.61 15.43 8.11
CA VAL A 5 30.86 16.69 8.00
C VAL A 5 31.51 17.68 7.02
N LEU A 6 32.80 17.52 6.68
CA LEU A 6 33.55 18.51 5.90
C LEU A 6 33.38 18.44 4.37
N ALA A 7 32.63 17.47 3.83
CA ALA A 7 32.60 17.20 2.39
C ALA A 7 31.37 17.74 1.62
N LEU A 8 30.52 18.58 2.24
CA LEU A 8 29.23 18.99 1.68
C LEU A 8 29.10 20.52 1.56
N LEU A 9 29.89 21.13 0.68
CA LEU A 9 29.69 22.53 0.27
C LEU A 9 30.04 22.71 -1.20
N CYS A 10 29.04 22.62 -2.08
CA CYS A 10 29.14 23.12 -3.45
C CYS A 10 27.75 23.43 -4.02
N ILE A 11 27.08 24.45 -3.49
CA ILE A 11 26.09 25.22 -4.27
C ILE A 11 26.14 26.66 -3.73
N TRP A 12 26.60 27.63 -4.54
CA TRP A 12 25.93 28.92 -4.83
C TRP A 12 26.82 29.85 -5.68
N HIS A 13 26.15 30.73 -6.42
CA HIS A 13 26.65 31.54 -7.54
C HIS A 13 27.32 32.85 -7.10
N ASP A 14 28.36 33.22 -7.85
CA ASP A 14 29.10 34.49 -7.95
C ASP A 14 29.74 35.16 -6.73
N SER A 15 30.98 35.59 -7.00
CA SER A 15 31.84 36.60 -6.35
C SER A 15 32.76 36.20 -5.19
N GLY A 16 34.07 36.24 -5.49
CA GLY A 16 35.17 36.64 -4.61
C GLY A 16 35.64 35.62 -3.56
N ASP A 17 36.91 35.24 -3.63
CA ASP A 17 37.59 34.46 -2.58
C ASP A 17 37.52 35.22 -1.24
N LEU A 18 36.95 34.58 -0.21
CA LEU A 18 36.84 35.11 1.16
C LEU A 18 37.79 34.34 2.08
N HIS A 19 38.68 35.07 2.76
CA HIS A 19 39.57 34.57 3.80
C HIS A 19 39.22 35.20 5.16
N GLY A 20 39.13 34.37 6.20
CA GLY A 20 39.13 34.80 7.61
C GLY A 20 37.75 35.11 8.23
N PRO A 21 37.67 35.11 9.57
CA PRO A 21 36.41 35.06 10.30
C PRO A 21 35.63 36.36 10.08
N LEU A 22 34.42 36.25 9.53
CA LEU A 22 33.53 37.40 9.35
C LEU A 22 33.12 37.94 10.71
N ASN A 23 33.84 38.99 11.14
CA ASN A 23 33.43 39.82 12.25
C ASN A 23 32.04 40.40 11.93
N THR A 24 31.21 40.49 12.95
CA THR A 24 29.79 40.85 12.88
C THR A 24 29.57 42.19 12.18
N GLN A 25 29.20 42.18 10.90
CA GLN A 25 28.39 43.20 10.19
C GLN A 25 28.47 42.92 8.67
N GLY A 26 27.36 42.53 8.04
CA GLY A 26 27.32 42.37 6.59
C GLY A 26 26.27 41.37 6.09
N THR A 27 24.99 41.62 6.37
CA THR A 27 23.90 40.96 5.64
C THR A 27 23.83 41.52 4.22
N ALA A 28 24.64 40.97 3.31
CA ALA A 28 24.49 41.20 1.88
C ALA A 28 24.18 39.85 1.17
N GLY A 29 22.97 39.74 0.62
CA GLY A 29 22.65 38.82 -0.49
C GLY A 29 22.27 37.37 -0.20
N HIS A 30 22.51 36.81 0.98
CA HIS A 30 22.35 35.36 1.18
C HIS A 30 20.89 34.94 1.43
N LYS A 31 20.30 34.15 0.51
CA LYS A 31 19.02 33.48 0.77
C LYS A 31 19.19 32.59 2.01
N ARG A 32 18.30 32.75 2.99
CA ARG A 32 18.30 31.89 4.19
C ARG A 32 18.28 30.41 3.79
N PRO A 33 19.11 29.55 4.41
CA PRO A 33 19.13 28.12 4.10
C PRO A 33 17.74 27.53 4.35
N LYS A 34 17.14 26.96 3.30
CA LYS A 34 15.83 26.31 3.39
C LYS A 34 16.00 24.92 4.03
N GLY A 35 15.79 24.83 5.34
CA GLY A 35 15.71 23.56 6.07
C GLY A 35 16.53 23.53 7.36
N LYS A 36 15.95 22.96 8.43
CA LYS A 36 16.57 22.87 9.77
C LYS A 36 17.92 22.17 9.78
N ARG A 37 18.11 21.20 8.88
CA ARG A 37 19.35 20.41 8.78
C ARG A 37 20.53 21.22 8.23
N ILE A 38 20.29 21.96 7.15
CA ILE A 38 21.32 22.79 6.48
C ILE A 38 21.78 23.92 7.40
N ALA A 39 20.83 24.56 8.10
CA ALA A 39 21.16 25.61 9.08
C ALA A 39 22.07 25.10 10.21
N ARG A 40 21.87 23.86 10.66
CA ARG A 40 22.68 23.25 11.73
C ARG A 40 24.11 22.96 11.28
N TRP A 41 24.28 22.50 10.05
CA TRP A 41 25.61 22.26 9.46
C TRP A 41 26.39 23.55 9.24
N ILE A 42 25.72 24.63 8.80
CA ILE A 42 26.37 25.93 8.65
C ILE A 42 26.92 26.44 9.98
N LEU A 43 26.16 26.30 11.07
CA LEU A 43 26.60 26.70 12.41
C LEU A 43 27.81 25.88 12.90
N ASP A 44 27.85 24.59 12.58
CA ASP A 44 28.95 23.70 12.97
C ASP A 44 30.22 24.01 12.18
N ILE A 45 30.11 24.23 10.86
CA ILE A 45 31.23 24.58 9.98
C ILE A 45 31.81 25.96 10.35
N TRP A 46 30.96 26.90 10.76
CA TRP A 46 31.38 28.23 11.23
C TRP A 46 32.26 28.21 12.50
N THR A 47 32.35 27.09 13.21
CA THR A 47 33.26 26.97 14.35
C THR A 47 34.73 26.75 13.95
N TYR A 48 34.99 26.46 12.67
CA TYR A 48 36.33 26.19 12.14
C TYR A 48 36.85 27.39 11.34
N GLU A 49 38.18 27.57 11.31
CA GLU A 49 38.82 28.43 10.32
C GLU A 49 38.91 27.70 8.98
N PHE A 50 38.30 28.26 7.95
CA PHE A 50 38.34 27.69 6.60
C PHE A 50 38.47 28.79 5.54
N THR A 51 38.91 28.38 4.36
CA THR A 51 38.91 29.21 3.15
C THR A 51 37.93 28.59 2.16
N LEU A 52 36.99 29.39 1.66
CA LEU A 52 36.03 28.92 0.68
C LEU A 52 36.64 29.03 -0.72
N LEU A 53 37.03 27.89 -1.31
CA LEU A 53 37.58 27.86 -2.66
C LEU A 53 36.52 27.40 -3.66
N HIS A 54 36.17 28.27 -4.60
CA HIS A 54 35.25 27.90 -5.68
C HIS A 54 35.91 26.91 -6.65
N ARG A 55 35.31 25.72 -6.81
CA ARG A 55 35.69 24.75 -7.83
C ARG A 55 34.58 24.61 -8.87
N LYS A 56 34.90 24.86 -10.15
CA LYS A 56 33.98 24.64 -11.26
C LYS A 56 33.52 23.18 -11.26
N GLY A 57 32.20 22.94 -11.40
CA GLY A 57 31.60 21.61 -11.23
C GLY A 57 32.26 20.47 -12.03
N LYS A 58 32.73 20.74 -13.27
CA LYS A 58 33.46 19.77 -14.10
C LYS A 58 34.76 19.25 -13.46
N ASN A 59 35.35 20.03 -12.56
CA ASN A 59 36.61 19.73 -11.87
C ASN A 59 36.39 19.30 -10.41
N ASN A 60 35.13 19.21 -9.96
CA ASN A 60 34.78 18.80 -8.60
C ASN A 60 34.39 17.31 -8.55
N LEU A 61 35.25 16.48 -9.15
CA LEU A 61 35.03 15.04 -9.28
C LEU A 61 34.91 14.34 -7.93
N ASP A 62 35.52 14.89 -6.88
CA ASP A 62 35.55 14.33 -5.53
C ASP A 62 34.16 14.39 -4.86
N ALA A 63 33.48 15.54 -4.97
CA ALA A 63 32.12 15.71 -4.45
C ALA A 63 31.10 14.89 -5.26
N ASP A 64 31.36 14.76 -6.55
CA ASP A 64 30.61 13.90 -7.46
C ASP A 64 30.80 12.41 -7.12
N ALA A 65 32.02 11.98 -6.77
CA ALA A 65 32.34 10.64 -6.31
C ALA A 65 31.74 10.31 -4.92
N LEU A 66 31.72 11.28 -4.00
CA LEU A 66 31.10 11.10 -2.68
C LEU A 66 29.57 11.00 -2.73
N GLY A 67 28.93 11.60 -3.74
CA GLY A 67 27.52 11.34 -4.07
C GLY A 67 27.27 9.96 -4.70
N ARG A 68 28.31 9.30 -5.23
CA ARG A 68 28.26 8.00 -5.94
C ARG A 68 28.62 6.80 -5.07
N MET A 69 29.06 7.01 -3.82
CA MET A 69 29.45 5.93 -2.91
C MET A 69 28.27 5.02 -2.49
N GLU A 70 27.02 5.41 -2.76
CA GLU A 70 25.83 4.55 -2.63
C GLU A 70 25.76 3.44 -3.69
N ILE A 71 26.42 3.60 -4.85
CA ILE A 71 26.24 2.72 -6.02
C ILE A 71 26.99 1.38 -5.87
N GLN A 72 28.22 1.40 -5.36
CA GLN A 72 28.98 0.17 -5.08
C GLN A 72 28.26 -0.71 -4.04
N ASN A 73 27.71 -0.05 -3.02
CA ASN A 73 26.89 -0.69 -2.00
C ASN A 73 25.58 -1.22 -2.60
N ASN A 74 24.95 -0.51 -3.54
CA ASN A 74 23.77 -1.00 -4.24
C ASN A 74 24.07 -2.19 -5.16
N ILE A 75 25.17 -2.22 -5.91
CA ILE A 75 25.49 -3.37 -6.79
C ILE A 75 25.73 -4.63 -5.95
N THR A 76 26.53 -4.52 -4.89
CA THR A 76 26.79 -5.64 -3.96
C THR A 76 25.55 -6.04 -3.16
N HIS A 77 24.77 -5.06 -2.69
CA HIS A 77 23.51 -5.31 -2.00
C HIS A 77 22.47 -5.95 -2.92
N ILE A 78 22.29 -5.45 -4.14
CA ILE A 78 21.39 -6.04 -5.13
C ILE A 78 21.86 -7.44 -5.48
N ALA A 79 23.14 -7.67 -5.74
CA ALA A 79 23.71 -9.01 -5.96
C ALA A 79 23.37 -9.96 -4.79
N SER A 80 23.63 -9.51 -3.56
CA SER A 80 23.36 -10.27 -2.33
C SER A 80 21.87 -10.54 -2.12
N GLN A 81 21.02 -9.57 -2.46
CA GLN A 81 19.59 -9.78 -2.45
C GLN A 81 19.22 -10.75 -3.57
N THR A 82 19.82 -10.66 -4.76
CA THR A 82 19.46 -11.46 -5.93
C THR A 82 19.77 -12.93 -5.92
N ALA A 83 20.45 -13.43 -4.87
CA ALA A 83 21.02 -14.77 -4.89
C ALA A 83 21.91 -14.99 -6.14
N LEU A 84 22.49 -13.91 -6.67
CA LEU A 84 23.25 -13.91 -7.94
C LEU A 84 24.57 -13.18 -7.74
N THR A 85 25.60 -13.68 -8.40
CA THR A 85 26.94 -13.05 -8.37
C THR A 85 27.04 -11.91 -9.38
N VAL A 86 27.93 -10.95 -9.11
CA VAL A 86 28.19 -9.82 -10.02
C VAL A 86 28.70 -10.32 -11.38
N GLU A 87 29.44 -11.43 -11.41
CA GLU A 87 29.99 -12.03 -12.64
C GLU A 87 28.90 -12.58 -13.56
N GLU A 88 27.88 -13.23 -13.00
CA GLU A 88 26.72 -13.72 -13.76
C GLU A 88 25.94 -12.55 -14.36
N LEU A 89 25.88 -11.41 -13.67
CA LEU A 89 25.16 -10.22 -14.11
C LEU A 89 25.83 -9.59 -15.31
N ILE A 90 27.16 -9.45 -15.25
CA ILE A 90 27.95 -8.96 -16.37
C ILE A 90 27.77 -9.88 -17.60
N LYS A 91 27.83 -11.20 -17.40
CA LYS A 91 27.61 -12.17 -18.48
C LYS A 91 26.20 -12.05 -19.07
N ALA A 92 25.18 -11.93 -18.23
CA ALA A 92 23.79 -11.80 -18.66
C ALA A 92 23.54 -10.50 -19.42
N GLN A 93 24.06 -9.36 -18.93
CA GLN A 93 23.94 -8.08 -19.64
C GLN A 93 24.64 -8.10 -20.99
N ARG A 94 25.83 -8.71 -21.06
CA ARG A 94 26.56 -8.85 -22.32
C ARG A 94 25.86 -9.74 -23.33
N ASN A 95 25.05 -10.71 -22.91
CA ASN A 95 24.34 -11.60 -23.81
C ASN A 95 22.90 -11.14 -24.11
N ASP A 96 22.42 -10.07 -23.46
CA ASP A 96 21.08 -9.55 -23.66
C ASP A 96 21.02 -8.73 -24.97
N PRO A 97 20.19 -9.10 -25.96
CA PRO A 97 20.13 -8.40 -27.26
C PRO A 97 19.73 -6.92 -27.15
N GLU A 98 18.87 -6.57 -26.17
CA GLU A 98 18.41 -5.20 -25.93
C GLU A 98 19.58 -4.36 -25.35
N LEU A 99 20.33 -4.93 -24.41
CA LEU A 99 21.45 -4.23 -23.77
C LEU A 99 22.71 -4.23 -24.63
N GLN A 100 22.92 -5.24 -25.47
CA GLN A 100 24.03 -5.27 -26.42
C GLN A 100 24.00 -4.10 -27.39
N GLN A 101 22.82 -3.66 -27.84
CA GLN A 101 22.72 -2.47 -28.70
C GLN A 101 23.25 -1.22 -27.99
N ILE A 102 22.96 -1.08 -26.69
CA ILE A 102 23.41 0.04 -25.86
C ILE A 102 24.92 -0.07 -25.55
N ILE A 103 25.43 -1.28 -25.34
CA ILE A 103 26.85 -1.52 -25.00
C ILE A 103 27.74 -1.38 -26.25
N ASN A 104 27.32 -1.95 -27.39
CA ASN A 104 28.13 -2.05 -28.61
C ASN A 104 28.21 -0.74 -29.40
N THR A 105 27.23 0.16 -29.23
CA THR A 105 27.27 1.49 -29.84
C THR A 105 28.42 2.35 -29.30
N GLY A 106 29.02 1.99 -28.15
CA GLY A 106 30.17 2.66 -27.53
C GLY A 106 29.87 4.07 -27.01
N ILE A 107 28.76 4.66 -27.47
CA ILE A 107 28.19 5.92 -27.00
C ILE A 107 27.18 5.56 -25.92
N ILE A 108 27.65 5.50 -24.69
CA ILE A 108 26.77 5.41 -23.53
C ILE A 108 26.15 6.80 -23.34
N GLU A 109 25.03 7.05 -24.02
CA GLU A 109 24.29 8.30 -23.89
C GLU A 109 23.66 8.40 -22.50
N TYR A 110 23.65 9.60 -21.94
CA TYR A 110 22.90 9.88 -20.73
C TYR A 110 21.45 9.41 -20.92
N PRO A 111 20.87 8.61 -20.01
CA PRO A 111 21.30 8.44 -18.61
C PRO A 111 22.11 7.17 -18.30
N TYR A 112 22.64 6.44 -19.29
CA TYR A 112 23.36 5.18 -19.04
C TYR A 112 24.81 5.40 -18.59
N ILE A 113 25.38 4.49 -17.78
CA ILE A 113 26.77 4.49 -17.30
C ILE A 113 27.24 3.02 -17.16
N LEU A 114 28.47 2.69 -17.53
CA LEU A 114 29.09 1.40 -17.26
C LEU A 114 29.99 1.48 -16.01
N MET A 115 29.71 0.68 -14.97
CA MET A 115 30.52 0.59 -13.75
C MET A 115 30.98 -0.84 -13.52
N GLU A 116 32.29 -1.08 -13.47
CA GLU A 116 32.88 -2.42 -13.28
C GLU A 116 32.36 -3.49 -14.26
N GLY A 117 31.97 -3.07 -15.47
CA GLY A 117 31.42 -3.95 -16.50
C GLY A 117 29.90 -4.16 -16.42
N VAL A 118 29.21 -3.49 -15.50
CA VAL A 118 27.76 -3.51 -15.33
C VAL A 118 27.12 -2.23 -15.86
N LEU A 119 26.09 -2.35 -16.69
CA LEU A 119 25.31 -1.23 -17.23
C LEU A 119 24.28 -0.74 -16.20
N CYS A 120 24.30 0.57 -15.92
CA CYS A 120 23.47 1.27 -14.97
C CYS A 120 22.82 2.51 -15.62
N VAL A 121 21.75 3.04 -15.03
CA VAL A 121 21.11 4.31 -15.42
C VAL A 121 21.18 5.28 -14.26
N VAL A 122 22.07 6.30 -14.34
CA VAL A 122 22.43 7.38 -13.39
C VAL A 122 22.68 6.95 -11.93
N ILE A 123 21.89 6.04 -11.36
CA ILE A 123 21.96 5.42 -10.02
C ILE A 123 21.33 4.00 -9.92
N TYR A 124 20.71 3.45 -10.98
CA TYR A 124 20.00 2.16 -10.93
C TYR A 124 20.66 1.06 -11.76
N LEU A 125 20.69 -0.16 -11.21
CA LEU A 125 21.13 -1.35 -11.95
C LEU A 125 20.14 -1.70 -13.07
N ILE A 126 20.62 -1.95 -14.29
CA ILE A 126 19.77 -2.48 -15.36
C ILE A 126 19.62 -3.99 -15.26
N ILE A 127 18.39 -4.48 -15.08
CA ILE A 127 18.09 -5.91 -14.97
C ILE A 127 17.94 -6.53 -16.37
N PRO A 128 18.78 -7.51 -16.76
CA PRO A 128 18.64 -8.24 -18.02
C PRO A 128 17.30 -8.92 -18.16
N THR A 129 16.81 -9.07 -19.40
CA THR A 129 15.51 -9.66 -19.71
C THR A 129 15.34 -11.05 -19.11
N VAL A 130 16.39 -11.87 -19.22
CA VAL A 130 16.44 -13.24 -18.67
C VAL A 130 16.23 -13.30 -17.15
N TRP A 131 16.45 -12.20 -16.43
CA TRP A 131 16.45 -12.15 -14.96
C TRP A 131 15.24 -11.45 -14.37
N ARG A 132 14.44 -10.74 -15.18
CA ARG A 132 13.28 -9.97 -14.71
C ARG A 132 12.29 -10.85 -13.92
N GLN A 133 12.04 -12.09 -14.37
CA GLN A 133 11.14 -13.03 -13.66
C GLN A 133 11.69 -13.46 -12.30
N ALA A 134 12.96 -13.87 -12.23
CA ALA A 134 13.59 -14.27 -10.97
C ALA A 134 13.68 -13.10 -9.98
N PHE A 135 13.97 -11.91 -10.49
CA PHE A 135 13.97 -10.67 -9.72
C PHE A 135 12.59 -10.37 -9.13
N LEU A 136 11.53 -10.37 -9.94
CA LEU A 136 10.16 -10.14 -9.49
C LEU A 136 9.71 -11.17 -8.45
N LYS A 137 10.05 -12.44 -8.66
CA LYS A 137 9.77 -13.52 -7.72
C LYS A 137 10.32 -13.23 -6.34
N ARG A 138 11.57 -12.80 -6.24
CA ARG A 138 12.13 -12.48 -4.93
C ARG A 138 11.52 -11.21 -4.33
N ILE A 139 11.35 -10.15 -5.12
CA ILE A 139 10.84 -8.88 -4.61
C ILE A 139 9.39 -9.00 -4.10
N HIS A 140 8.62 -9.95 -4.62
CA HIS A 140 7.22 -10.18 -4.25
C HIS A 140 7.01 -11.37 -3.28
N GLU A 141 7.60 -12.53 -3.55
CA GLU A 141 7.32 -13.82 -2.87
C GLU A 141 8.32 -14.19 -1.77
N TYR A 142 9.44 -13.47 -1.63
CA TYR A 142 10.41 -13.80 -0.57
C TYR A 142 9.81 -13.64 0.83
N SER A 143 10.33 -14.37 1.82
CA SER A 143 9.74 -14.45 3.17
C SER A 143 9.59 -13.08 3.85
N THR A 144 10.51 -12.15 3.60
CA THR A 144 10.45 -10.77 4.10
C THR A 144 9.67 -9.82 3.19
N SER A 145 9.29 -10.28 1.99
CA SER A 145 8.63 -9.45 0.99
C SER A 145 7.12 -9.34 1.20
N GLY A 146 6.48 -10.36 1.78
CA GLY A 146 5.11 -10.29 2.30
C GLY A 146 4.00 -10.13 1.26
N HIS A 147 4.22 -10.52 -0.01
CA HIS A 147 3.20 -10.47 -1.06
C HIS A 147 2.49 -9.10 -1.19
N LEU A 148 3.25 -8.02 -1.03
CA LEU A 148 2.69 -6.67 -1.06
C LEU A 148 2.00 -6.37 -2.40
N GLY A 149 1.01 -5.48 -2.37
CA GLY A 149 0.31 -5.03 -3.56
C GLY A 149 1.22 -4.31 -4.56
N ARG A 150 0.73 -4.17 -5.81
CA ARG A 150 1.44 -3.61 -6.97
C ARG A 150 2.35 -2.44 -6.65
N ASP A 151 1.83 -1.39 -6.01
CA ASP A 151 2.55 -0.13 -5.84
C ASP A 151 3.73 -0.27 -4.87
N LYS A 152 3.58 -1.08 -3.83
CA LYS A 152 4.66 -1.38 -2.87
C LYS A 152 5.71 -2.31 -3.49
N THR A 153 5.29 -3.31 -4.25
CA THR A 153 6.22 -4.17 -5.01
C THR A 153 7.01 -3.35 -6.02
N LEU A 154 6.36 -2.40 -6.70
CA LEU A 154 7.02 -1.52 -7.67
C LEU A 154 8.04 -0.60 -7.00
N ALA A 155 7.70 0.02 -5.88
CA ALA A 155 8.63 0.85 -5.12
C ALA A 155 9.88 0.06 -4.74
N ARG A 156 9.70 -1.13 -4.15
CA ARG A 156 10.80 -2.02 -3.78
C ARG A 156 11.61 -2.49 -5.00
N ALA A 157 10.96 -2.76 -6.12
CA ALA A 157 11.64 -3.13 -7.36
C ALA A 157 12.54 -1.99 -7.86
N LYS A 158 12.05 -0.75 -7.84
CA LYS A 158 12.81 0.44 -8.24
C LYS A 158 14.02 0.71 -7.34
N ASP A 159 13.91 0.43 -6.04
CA ASP A 159 15.04 0.57 -5.12
C ASP A 159 16.19 -0.40 -5.44
N ASN A 160 15.93 -1.49 -6.18
CA ASN A 160 16.88 -2.57 -6.42
C ASN A 160 17.20 -2.83 -7.89
N GLY A 161 16.69 -2.00 -8.81
CA GLY A 161 16.97 -2.15 -10.23
C GLY A 161 15.99 -1.41 -11.12
N PHE A 162 16.23 -1.50 -12.42
CA PHE A 162 15.43 -0.85 -13.44
C PHE A 162 15.45 -1.64 -14.74
N TRP A 163 14.35 -1.59 -15.49
CA TRP A 163 14.29 -1.96 -16.89
C TRP A 163 13.13 -1.23 -17.58
N VAL A 164 13.17 -1.15 -18.90
CA VAL A 164 12.11 -0.57 -19.71
C VAL A 164 10.83 -1.40 -19.52
N VAL A 165 9.67 -0.75 -19.35
CA VAL A 165 8.36 -1.38 -19.03
C VAL A 165 8.20 -2.06 -17.66
N MET A 166 9.12 -1.87 -16.70
CA MET A 166 9.03 -2.43 -15.33
C MET A 166 7.64 -2.27 -14.67
N ASN A 167 6.99 -1.11 -14.81
CA ASN A 167 5.66 -0.88 -14.21
C ASN A 167 4.61 -1.90 -14.70
N ALA A 168 4.62 -2.20 -16.00
CA ALA A 168 3.69 -3.13 -16.62
C ALA A 168 3.99 -4.57 -16.18
N ASP A 169 5.27 -4.94 -16.12
CA ASP A 169 5.71 -6.26 -15.69
C ASP A 169 5.39 -6.53 -14.22
N VAL A 170 5.65 -5.58 -13.32
CA VAL A 170 5.29 -5.69 -11.90
C VAL A 170 3.77 -5.85 -11.74
N LYS A 171 2.97 -5.03 -12.46
CA LYS A 171 1.51 -5.15 -12.43
C LYS A 171 1.05 -6.53 -12.88
N ASN A 172 1.57 -7.02 -14.00
CA ASN A 172 1.24 -8.32 -14.56
C ASN A 172 1.61 -9.45 -13.60
N TYR A 173 2.82 -9.38 -13.02
CA TYR A 173 3.33 -10.36 -12.07
C TYR A 173 2.45 -10.47 -10.82
N VAL A 174 2.21 -9.34 -10.13
CA VAL A 174 1.37 -9.33 -8.91
C VAL A 174 -0.06 -9.78 -9.21
N SER A 175 -0.61 -9.43 -10.38
CA SER A 175 -1.95 -9.87 -10.78
C SER A 175 -2.08 -11.38 -11.02
N LYS A 176 -0.96 -12.06 -11.32
CA LYS A 176 -0.91 -13.51 -11.57
C LYS A 176 -0.47 -14.32 -10.36
N CYS A 177 -0.05 -13.69 -9.26
CA CYS A 177 0.37 -14.39 -8.05
C CYS A 177 -0.82 -15.15 -7.42
N VAL A 178 -0.71 -16.48 -7.36
CA VAL A 178 -1.79 -17.38 -6.89
C VAL A 178 -2.18 -17.08 -5.44
N GLU A 179 -1.20 -16.89 -4.56
CA GLU A 179 -1.44 -16.60 -3.14
C GLU A 179 -2.16 -15.26 -2.95
N CYS A 180 -1.75 -14.22 -3.69
CA CYS A 180 -2.45 -12.95 -3.70
C CYS A 180 -3.88 -13.07 -4.23
N GLN A 181 -4.12 -13.88 -5.26
CA GLN A 181 -5.47 -14.02 -5.83
C GLN A 181 -6.42 -14.80 -4.91
N LYS A 182 -5.92 -15.81 -4.17
CA LYS A 182 -6.70 -16.53 -3.17
C LYS A 182 -7.15 -15.63 -2.01
N LEU A 183 -6.27 -14.74 -1.57
CA LEU A 183 -6.52 -13.84 -0.44
C LEU A 183 -7.25 -12.55 -0.85
N ASN A 184 -7.17 -12.15 -2.11
CA ASN A 184 -7.90 -11.01 -2.61
C ASN A 184 -9.39 -11.35 -2.77
N CYS A 185 -10.14 -11.17 -1.68
CA CYS A 185 -11.57 -10.93 -1.76
C CYS A 185 -11.77 -9.63 -2.56
N LYS A 186 -11.95 -9.75 -3.89
CA LYS A 186 -12.40 -8.61 -4.69
C LYS A 186 -13.61 -8.05 -3.99
N ALA A 187 -13.58 -6.77 -3.64
CA ALA A 187 -14.74 -6.09 -3.08
C ALA A 187 -15.92 -6.38 -4.01
N GLN A 188 -16.85 -7.21 -3.55
CA GLN A 188 -18.01 -7.56 -4.33
C GLN A 188 -18.75 -6.25 -4.55
N LYS A 189 -18.96 -5.87 -5.82
CA LYS A 189 -19.79 -4.71 -6.14
C LYS A 189 -21.20 -5.08 -5.73
N TYR A 190 -21.57 -4.81 -4.49
CA TYR A 190 -22.93 -4.99 -4.01
C TYR A 190 -23.86 -4.17 -4.92
N LYS A 191 -25.00 -4.77 -5.29
CA LYS A 191 -26.06 -4.00 -5.94
C LYS A 191 -26.49 -2.90 -4.98
N ASN A 192 -26.89 -1.74 -5.54
CA ASN A 192 -27.47 -0.67 -4.72
C ASN A 192 -28.65 -1.23 -3.93
N LEU A 193 -28.75 -0.84 -2.65
CA LEU A 193 -29.89 -1.18 -1.80
C LEU A 193 -31.18 -0.69 -2.50
N GLN A 194 -32.16 -1.57 -2.63
CA GLN A 194 -33.46 -1.24 -3.20
C GLN A 194 -34.48 -1.02 -2.09
N SER A 195 -35.29 0.03 -2.22
CA SER A 195 -36.38 0.27 -1.29
C SER A 195 -37.45 -0.80 -1.47
N ILE A 196 -37.86 -1.41 -0.36
CA ILE A 196 -39.03 -2.26 -0.29
C ILE A 196 -40.28 -1.40 -0.51
N GLN A 197 -41.09 -1.75 -1.51
CA GLN A 197 -42.34 -1.05 -1.84
C GLN A 197 -43.50 -1.65 -1.04
N VAL A 198 -44.29 -0.79 -0.37
CA VAL A 198 -45.44 -1.19 0.46
C VAL A 198 -46.57 -0.19 0.20
N GLY A 199 -47.78 -0.67 -0.10
CA GLY A 199 -48.88 0.17 -0.59
C GLY A 199 -49.96 0.45 0.45
N ALA A 200 -50.14 -0.43 1.43
CA ALA A 200 -51.17 -0.33 2.46
C ALA A 200 -50.72 -0.97 3.79
N PRO A 201 -51.32 -0.59 4.94
CA PRO A 201 -51.07 -1.27 6.20
C PRO A 201 -51.38 -2.77 6.06
N ARG A 202 -50.52 -3.62 6.65
CA ARG A 202 -50.59 -5.11 6.57
C ARG A 202 -50.19 -5.72 5.24
N ASP A 203 -49.66 -4.93 4.31
CA ASP A 203 -49.08 -5.50 3.09
C ASP A 203 -47.86 -6.38 3.41
N ARG A 204 -46.96 -5.91 4.28
CA ARG A 204 -45.71 -6.63 4.58
C ARG A 204 -45.25 -6.38 5.99
N TRP A 205 -45.04 -7.47 6.73
CA TRP A 205 -44.49 -7.46 8.08
C TRP A 205 -43.13 -8.16 8.07
N ALA A 206 -42.20 -7.76 8.93
CA ALA A 206 -40.99 -8.53 9.22
C ALA A 206 -41.06 -9.10 10.63
N ALA A 207 -40.59 -10.32 10.83
CA ALA A 207 -40.36 -10.88 12.15
C ALA A 207 -38.88 -11.27 12.33
N ASP A 208 -38.40 -11.11 13.56
CA ASP A 208 -37.05 -11.44 13.99
C ASP A 208 -37.07 -11.90 15.45
N ILE A 209 -36.05 -12.64 15.89
CA ILE A 209 -35.89 -13.11 17.26
C ILE A 209 -34.63 -12.53 17.86
N ALA A 210 -34.81 -11.68 18.87
CA ALA A 210 -33.71 -11.19 19.67
C ALA A 210 -33.44 -12.09 20.89
N TYR A 211 -32.17 -12.30 21.19
CA TYR A 211 -31.70 -13.00 22.38
C TYR A 211 -31.40 -11.99 23.49
N LEU A 212 -32.07 -12.12 24.63
CA LEU A 212 -31.94 -11.22 25.77
C LEU A 212 -31.47 -11.98 27.02
N PRO A 213 -30.97 -11.28 28.06
CA PRO A 213 -30.71 -11.89 29.36
C PRO A 213 -31.97 -12.55 29.92
N THR A 214 -31.81 -13.74 30.48
CA THR A 214 -32.92 -14.51 31.03
C THR A 214 -33.55 -13.78 32.22
N THR A 215 -34.85 -13.54 32.13
CA THR A 215 -35.64 -12.97 33.24
C THR A 215 -35.86 -13.99 34.36
N LYS A 216 -36.32 -13.54 35.53
CA LYS A 216 -36.69 -14.45 36.65
C LYS A 216 -37.76 -15.48 36.25
N GLY A 217 -38.61 -15.16 35.27
CA GLY A 217 -39.63 -16.05 34.73
C GLY A 217 -39.15 -16.97 33.60
N GLY A 218 -37.84 -17.06 33.35
CA GLY A 218 -37.26 -17.95 32.34
C GLY A 218 -37.36 -17.46 30.89
N ARG A 219 -37.96 -16.28 30.64
CA ARG A 219 -38.04 -15.70 29.29
C ARG A 219 -36.66 -15.18 28.87
N ARG A 220 -36.21 -15.60 27.69
CA ARG A 220 -34.87 -15.30 27.14
C ARG A 220 -34.94 -14.75 25.72
N TYR A 221 -36.01 -15.04 24.99
CA TYR A 221 -36.16 -14.66 23.59
C TYR A 221 -37.22 -13.57 23.47
N LEU A 222 -37.08 -12.69 22.49
CA LEU A 222 -38.07 -11.68 22.16
C LEU A 222 -38.40 -11.81 20.67
N LEU A 223 -39.61 -12.26 20.36
CA LEU A 223 -40.15 -12.18 19.02
C LEU A 223 -40.50 -10.73 18.73
N VAL A 224 -39.87 -10.15 17.74
CA VAL A 224 -40.09 -8.76 17.31
C VAL A 224 -40.73 -8.80 15.95
N MET A 225 -41.87 -8.11 15.79
CA MET A 225 -42.59 -8.01 14.53
C MET A 225 -42.79 -6.54 14.16
N MET A 226 -42.46 -6.16 12.92
CA MET A 226 -42.57 -4.78 12.44
C MET A 226 -43.40 -4.72 11.17
N GLU A 227 -44.41 -3.86 11.16
CA GLU A 227 -45.18 -3.53 9.96
C GLU A 227 -44.44 -2.48 9.12
N TYR A 228 -44.28 -2.73 7.81
CA TYR A 228 -43.37 -1.91 7.00
C TYR A 228 -43.87 -0.50 6.66
N LEU A 229 -45.18 -0.24 6.58
CA LEU A 229 -45.69 1.08 6.18
C LEU A 229 -45.64 2.08 7.35
N THR A 230 -46.28 1.73 8.46
CA THR A 230 -46.41 2.55 9.67
C THR A 230 -45.20 2.44 10.59
N LYS A 231 -44.36 1.42 10.41
CA LYS A 231 -43.26 1.07 11.32
C LYS A 231 -43.73 0.70 12.73
N TRP A 232 -44.98 0.28 12.87
CA TRP A 232 -45.50 -0.24 14.13
C TRP A 232 -44.77 -1.51 14.53
N VAL A 233 -44.35 -1.60 15.79
CA VAL A 233 -43.57 -2.73 16.33
C VAL A 233 -44.36 -3.43 17.43
N ILE A 234 -44.42 -4.74 17.33
CA ILE A 234 -45.02 -5.65 18.32
C ILE A 234 -43.91 -6.54 18.85
N THR A 235 -43.88 -6.78 20.16
CA THR A 235 -42.85 -7.62 20.78
C THR A 235 -43.47 -8.60 21.76
N VAL A 236 -43.15 -9.89 21.61
CA VAL A 236 -43.65 -10.97 22.46
C VAL A 236 -42.48 -11.70 23.13
N PRO A 237 -42.40 -11.74 24.47
CA PRO A 237 -41.30 -12.39 25.16
C PRO A 237 -41.53 -13.91 25.30
N LEU A 238 -40.58 -14.71 24.83
CA LEU A 238 -40.67 -16.18 24.79
C LEU A 238 -39.65 -16.86 25.73
N VAL A 239 -40.05 -18.02 26.25
CA VAL A 239 -39.18 -18.92 27.02
C VAL A 239 -38.33 -19.80 26.11
N SER A 240 -38.83 -20.11 24.91
CA SER A 240 -38.19 -20.97 23.90
C SER A 240 -38.28 -20.32 22.52
N ALA A 241 -37.23 -20.48 21.70
CA ALA A 241 -37.24 -20.13 20.28
C ALA A 241 -37.65 -21.32 19.38
N ALA A 242 -38.21 -22.38 19.96
CA ALA A 242 -38.75 -23.48 19.16
C ALA A 242 -39.93 -22.99 18.29
N ALA A 243 -40.04 -23.54 17.08
CA ALA A 243 -41.06 -23.17 16.10
C ALA A 243 -42.49 -23.11 16.68
N TYR A 244 -42.89 -24.10 17.49
CA TYR A 244 -44.23 -24.13 18.10
C TYR A 244 -44.49 -22.93 19.04
N ALA A 245 -43.46 -22.44 19.73
CA ALA A 245 -43.60 -21.32 20.65
C ALA A 245 -43.75 -20.01 19.87
N ILE A 246 -43.04 -19.89 18.75
CA ILE A 246 -43.13 -18.76 17.82
C ILE A 246 -44.49 -18.77 17.11
N GLU A 247 -44.95 -19.91 16.62
CA GLU A 247 -46.25 -20.06 15.96
C GLU A 247 -47.41 -19.69 16.89
N ASN A 248 -47.38 -20.16 18.14
CA ASN A 248 -48.40 -19.79 19.12
C ASN A 248 -48.39 -18.28 19.40
N ALA A 249 -47.22 -17.67 19.55
CA ALA A 249 -47.10 -16.23 19.75
C ALA A 249 -47.58 -15.43 18.53
N LEU A 250 -47.17 -15.84 17.32
CA LEU A 250 -47.62 -15.22 16.08
C LEU A 250 -49.14 -15.32 15.93
N THR A 251 -49.71 -16.49 16.18
CA THR A 251 -51.15 -16.72 15.99
C THR A 251 -51.95 -15.98 17.06
N PHE A 252 -51.73 -16.32 18.33
CA PHE A 252 -52.61 -15.92 19.42
C PHE A 252 -52.33 -14.53 19.97
N GLU A 253 -51.07 -14.09 19.98
CA GLU A 253 -50.70 -12.79 20.54
C GLU A 253 -50.58 -11.70 19.48
N ILE A 254 -50.44 -12.07 18.19
CA ILE A 254 -50.18 -11.08 17.13
C ILE A 254 -51.30 -11.08 16.07
N ILE A 255 -51.52 -12.18 15.35
CA ILE A 255 -52.45 -12.23 14.21
C ILE A 255 -53.90 -12.05 14.67
N LEU A 256 -54.30 -12.67 15.78
CA LEU A 256 -55.66 -12.54 16.30
C LEU A 256 -55.97 -11.12 16.83
N GLU A 257 -54.97 -10.38 17.31
CA GLU A 257 -55.15 -9.04 17.85
C GLU A 257 -55.00 -7.94 16.79
N PHE A 258 -53.95 -8.03 15.96
CA PHE A 258 -53.56 -6.97 15.03
C PHE A 258 -53.90 -7.28 13.55
N GLY A 259 -54.33 -8.52 13.28
CA GLY A 259 -54.71 -9.01 11.95
C GLY A 259 -53.57 -9.68 11.19
N ASN A 260 -53.93 -10.37 10.11
CA ASN A 260 -53.00 -11.13 9.27
C ASN A 260 -52.29 -10.23 8.23
N PRO A 261 -50.95 -10.26 8.12
CA PRO A 261 -50.24 -9.64 7.01
C PRO A 261 -50.44 -10.42 5.70
N LYS A 262 -50.29 -9.75 4.55
CA LYS A 262 -50.25 -10.42 3.24
C LYS A 262 -48.92 -11.14 3.00
N GLU A 263 -47.84 -10.62 3.57
CA GLU A 263 -46.50 -11.18 3.46
C GLU A 263 -45.75 -11.03 4.79
N LEU A 264 -45.18 -12.13 5.26
CA LEU A 264 -44.28 -12.15 6.41
C LEU A 264 -42.86 -12.42 5.95
N LEU A 265 -41.96 -11.47 6.21
CA LEU A 265 -40.53 -11.61 5.98
C LEU A 265 -39.83 -12.05 7.26
N THR A 266 -39.12 -13.17 7.22
CA THR A 266 -38.23 -13.62 8.29
C THR A 266 -36.82 -13.76 7.75
N ASP A 267 -35.84 -13.90 8.63
CA ASP A 267 -34.56 -14.45 8.22
C ASP A 267 -34.67 -15.96 7.95
N ASN A 268 -33.65 -16.54 7.32
CA ASN A 268 -33.55 -17.98 7.12
C ASN A 268 -33.07 -18.70 8.38
N ASP A 269 -33.42 -18.21 9.58
CA ASP A 269 -33.15 -18.97 10.79
C ASP A 269 -34.04 -20.21 10.80
N THR A 270 -33.45 -21.33 11.19
CA THR A 270 -34.10 -22.63 11.37
C THR A 270 -35.36 -22.57 12.22
N ASN A 271 -35.46 -21.58 13.10
CA ASN A 271 -36.62 -21.34 13.95
C ASN A 271 -37.89 -20.92 13.16
N PHE A 272 -37.72 -20.34 11.97
CA PHE A 272 -38.81 -19.89 11.09
C PHE A 272 -39.07 -20.81 9.88
N ILE A 273 -38.21 -21.80 9.61
CA ILE A 273 -38.26 -22.65 8.40
C ILE A 273 -39.11 -23.94 8.59
N SER A 274 -39.72 -24.18 9.76
CA SER A 274 -40.57 -25.36 9.96
C SER A 274 -41.80 -25.32 9.02
N GLU A 275 -42.20 -26.47 8.45
CA GLU A 275 -43.35 -26.62 7.52
C GLU A 275 -44.65 -25.94 7.99
N THR A 276 -44.82 -25.76 9.30
CA THR A 276 -45.98 -25.17 9.96
C THR A 276 -46.07 -23.63 9.82
N VAL A 277 -44.97 -22.92 9.55
CA VAL A 277 -44.95 -21.44 9.41
C VAL A 277 -45.14 -21.02 7.94
N ASN A 278 -46.07 -21.68 7.24
CA ASN A 278 -46.55 -21.21 5.95
C ASN A 278 -47.90 -20.52 6.16
N ILE A 279 -47.86 -19.21 6.38
CA ILE A 279 -49.06 -18.38 6.42
C ILE A 279 -49.51 -18.18 4.96
N THR A 280 -50.48 -18.97 4.51
CA THR A 280 -51.24 -18.76 3.26
C THR A 280 -52.39 -17.80 3.45
#